data_AF-A0A7Y9KQD4-F1
#
_entry.id   AF-A0A7Y9KQD4-F1
#
_cell.length_a   1.000
_cell.length_b   1.000
_cell.length_c   1.000
_cell.angle_alpha   90.00
_cell.angle_beta   90.00
_cell.angle_gamma   90.00
#
_symmetry.space_group_name_H-M   'P 1'
#
loop_
_entity.id
_entity.type
_entity.pdbx_description
1 polymer ?
#
loop_
_entity_poly.entity_id
_entity_poly.type
_entity_poly.pdbx_seq_one_letter_code
_entity_poly.pdbx_strand_id
1 'polypeptide(L)'
;MSAGTDTGVRRTARVLLLAVALLQAVLVVVLGAAAPASAHATLIATDPAEGAVLETAPEQITFTFDESVIGVPAGVQVFDATGTQVPSSASVEEARLVVDLEGEVGEGTHVVVWRLVSADGHPIGGSLTFSVGEPSDVVEVPTTSADAGTDAPVVLGVVRWLGYVGLLAAAGLALFAVLLLPADRATDDARRRLRAVARASALLAGLAWWAAVPLVALYQLGLPASALGDGATWSALAATEYGVPAAVTLGLALAVLSLPVTAAGRTRAGVVLLGCAVALVAPALTGHTRATSPQALVIGVDVLHLLAGAVWLGGLLAVALVLGDLAAREDAGAVVLTRFSTWASGVLVALVATGTVMAWRIAGSWAALVDTGYGAILLAKVLAVLAAVALAAWNRFALLPRLRDAVKRRGRRDAAALLVRTTVAEAAVLLVVLLLTGLLVDRSPEPGGSTAPAARAQEPARSVWLGGIVAEVAFDPLAVGTTTVTLTMTDPDGVPAEGFAAPRISLSTADLDLGEVALRNIGPGIYTGDVVLPTGGTWEAQVSLRTTEFDNPVKTLELEVP
;
A
#
# COMPACT_ATOMS: atom_id res chain seq x y z
N MET A 1 39.35 5.04 -38.30
CA MET A 1 39.43 4.51 -36.92
C MET A 1 38.11 4.81 -36.17
N SER A 2 37.04 4.04 -36.37
CA SER A 2 35.80 4.21 -35.56
C SER A 2 35.08 2.89 -35.23
N ALA A 3 35.65 1.73 -35.53
CA ALA A 3 35.01 0.42 -35.31
C ALA A 3 35.27 -0.18 -33.90
N GLY A 4 36.27 0.31 -33.16
CA GLY A 4 36.69 -0.28 -31.88
C GLY A 4 35.88 0.19 -30.65
N THR A 5 35.18 1.32 -30.74
CA THR A 5 34.44 1.91 -29.60
C THR A 5 33.05 1.30 -29.43
N ASP A 6 32.37 0.92 -30.52
CA ASP A 6 31.02 0.35 -30.49
C ASP A 6 30.98 -1.06 -29.84
N THR A 7 32.04 -1.85 -30.04
CA THR A 7 32.18 -3.19 -29.43
C THR A 7 32.36 -3.14 -27.90
N GLY A 8 33.06 -2.14 -27.38
CA GLY A 8 33.31 -1.99 -25.94
C GLY A 8 32.07 -1.55 -25.15
N VAL A 9 31.25 -0.68 -25.76
CA VAL A 9 29.99 -0.18 -25.18
C VAL A 9 28.92 -1.27 -25.15
N ARG A 10 28.79 -2.06 -26.23
CA ARG A 10 27.86 -3.20 -26.26
C ARG A 10 28.26 -4.29 -25.28
N ARG A 11 29.56 -4.50 -25.06
CA ARG A 11 30.08 -5.48 -24.09
C ARG A 11 29.79 -5.06 -22.65
N THR A 12 29.97 -3.78 -22.31
CA THR A 12 29.66 -3.26 -20.96
C THR A 12 28.16 -3.25 -20.66
N ALA A 13 27.31 -2.89 -21.63
CA ALA A 13 25.86 -3.00 -21.49
C ALA A 13 25.40 -4.45 -21.28
N ARG A 14 25.95 -5.41 -22.04
CA ARG A 14 25.65 -6.84 -21.87
C ARG A 14 26.09 -7.38 -20.51
N VAL A 15 27.27 -6.98 -20.02
CA VAL A 15 27.77 -7.39 -18.69
C VAL A 15 26.89 -6.83 -17.57
N LEU A 16 26.46 -5.57 -17.65
CA LEU A 16 25.55 -4.98 -16.67
C LEU A 16 24.19 -5.70 -16.67
N LEU A 17 23.62 -5.97 -17.85
CA LEU A 17 22.36 -6.70 -17.99
C LEU A 17 22.46 -8.12 -17.43
N LEU A 18 23.56 -8.84 -17.71
CA LEU A 18 23.81 -10.17 -17.16
C LEU A 18 24.00 -10.15 -15.63
N ALA A 19 24.68 -9.13 -15.09
CA ALA A 19 24.86 -8.98 -13.66
C ALA A 19 23.54 -8.68 -12.94
N VAL A 20 22.69 -7.82 -13.52
CA VAL A 20 21.33 -7.56 -13.01
C VAL A 20 20.47 -8.83 -13.09
N ALA A 21 20.51 -9.56 -14.20
CA ALA A 21 19.75 -10.80 -14.38
C ALA A 21 20.20 -11.89 -13.40
N LEU A 22 21.51 -12.03 -13.17
CA LEU A 22 22.05 -12.99 -12.20
C LEU A 22 21.68 -12.61 -10.77
N LEU A 23 21.76 -11.32 -10.42
CA LEU A 23 21.34 -10.83 -9.11
C LEU A 23 19.85 -11.08 -8.88
N GLN A 24 19.01 -10.80 -9.88
CA GLN A 24 17.58 -11.12 -9.87
C GLN A 24 17.33 -12.62 -9.65
N ALA A 25 18.01 -13.49 -10.39
CA ALA A 25 17.86 -14.94 -10.25
C ALA A 25 18.25 -15.43 -8.85
N VAL A 26 19.36 -14.94 -8.30
CA VAL A 26 19.79 -15.27 -6.93
C VAL A 26 18.75 -14.76 -5.91
N LEU A 27 18.23 -13.55 -6.10
CA LEU A 27 17.25 -12.95 -5.20
C LEU A 27 15.92 -13.73 -5.22
N VAL A 28 15.46 -14.18 -6.39
CA VAL A 28 14.28 -15.04 -6.54
C VAL A 28 14.46 -16.37 -5.82
N VAL A 29 15.63 -17.02 -5.94
CA VAL A 29 15.92 -18.29 -5.27
C VAL A 29 15.98 -18.13 -3.74
N VAL A 30 16.60 -17.04 -3.25
CA VAL A 30 16.72 -16.78 -1.81
C VAL A 30 15.39 -16.37 -1.18
N LEU A 31 14.55 -15.61 -1.90
CA LEU A 31 13.27 -15.12 -1.39
C LEU A 31 12.10 -16.09 -1.60
N GLY A 32 12.21 -17.05 -2.51
CA GLY A 32 11.15 -18.05 -2.75
C GLY A 32 10.85 -18.96 -1.55
N ALA A 33 11.72 -18.99 -0.53
CA ALA A 33 11.51 -19.71 0.72
C ALA A 33 11.01 -18.83 1.88
N ALA A 34 10.86 -17.52 1.68
CA ALA A 34 10.37 -16.60 2.71
C ALA A 34 8.85 -16.45 2.59
N ALA A 35 8.14 -16.59 3.72
CA ALA A 35 6.71 -16.30 3.78
C ALA A 35 6.43 -14.83 3.40
N PRO A 36 5.28 -14.55 2.77
CA PRO A 36 4.81 -13.18 2.57
C PRO A 36 4.76 -12.47 3.92
N ALA A 37 5.08 -11.19 3.92
CA ALA A 37 4.94 -10.37 5.11
C ALA A 37 3.74 -9.44 4.91
N SER A 38 2.67 -9.69 5.65
CA SER A 38 1.62 -8.70 5.83
C SER A 38 2.02 -7.76 6.97
N ALA A 39 1.59 -6.52 6.89
CA ALA A 39 1.58 -5.60 8.03
C ALA A 39 0.16 -5.09 8.29
N HIS A 40 -0.76 -5.41 7.37
CA HIS A 40 -2.16 -5.07 7.43
C HIS A 40 -2.85 -6.21 8.18
N ALA A 41 -3.39 -5.93 9.35
CA ALA A 41 -3.93 -6.94 10.24
C ALA A 41 -5.32 -7.37 9.77
N THR A 42 -5.52 -8.69 9.68
CA THR A 42 -6.77 -9.34 9.36
C THR A 42 -7.28 -10.08 10.59
N LEU A 43 -8.58 -9.96 10.86
CA LEU A 43 -9.22 -10.67 11.97
C LEU A 43 -9.28 -12.17 11.65
N ILE A 44 -8.69 -13.00 12.51
CA ILE A 44 -8.60 -14.45 12.30
C ILE A 44 -9.44 -15.26 13.29
N ALA A 45 -9.79 -14.70 14.44
CA ALA A 45 -10.67 -15.37 15.41
C ALA A 45 -11.33 -14.37 16.36
N THR A 46 -12.52 -14.72 16.85
CA THR A 46 -13.22 -14.03 17.93
C THR A 46 -13.69 -15.01 19.00
N ASP A 47 -13.76 -14.54 20.23
CA ASP A 47 -14.41 -15.24 21.35
C ASP A 47 -15.25 -14.23 22.15
N PRO A 48 -16.58 -14.32 22.17
CA PRO A 48 -17.41 -15.31 21.46
C PRO A 48 -17.28 -15.27 19.93
N ALA A 49 -17.62 -16.39 19.29
CA ALA A 49 -17.70 -16.48 17.85
C ALA A 49 -18.82 -15.57 17.29
N GLU A 50 -18.68 -15.14 16.04
CA GLU A 50 -19.72 -14.40 15.33
C GLU A 50 -21.05 -15.15 15.36
N GLY A 51 -22.12 -14.46 15.75
CA GLY A 51 -23.47 -15.02 15.88
C GLY A 51 -23.66 -15.99 17.05
N ALA A 52 -22.69 -16.13 17.95
CA ALA A 52 -22.80 -17.07 19.08
C ALA A 52 -23.96 -16.70 20.01
N VAL A 53 -24.68 -17.72 20.48
CA VAL A 53 -25.73 -17.59 21.51
C VAL A 53 -25.21 -18.22 22.80
N LEU A 54 -25.04 -17.39 23.83
CA LEU A 54 -24.44 -17.75 25.11
C LEU A 54 -25.52 -17.89 26.19
N GLU A 55 -25.43 -18.90 27.04
CA GLU A 55 -26.35 -19.04 28.20
C GLU A 55 -26.16 -17.92 29.22
N THR A 56 -24.92 -17.45 29.38
CA THR A 56 -24.53 -16.38 30.31
C THR A 56 -23.63 -15.39 29.61
N ALA A 57 -23.78 -14.11 29.94
CA ALA A 57 -22.91 -13.06 29.41
C ALA A 57 -21.43 -13.34 29.71
N PRO A 58 -20.52 -13.14 28.74
CA PRO A 58 -19.09 -13.29 28.97
C PRO A 58 -18.55 -12.10 29.76
N GLU A 59 -17.50 -12.30 30.56
CA GLU A 59 -16.81 -11.19 31.24
C GLU A 59 -15.96 -10.38 30.25
N GLN A 60 -15.44 -11.04 29.21
CA GLN A 60 -14.59 -10.45 28.19
C GLN A 60 -14.94 -10.95 26.79
N ILE A 61 -14.73 -10.08 25.81
CA ILE A 61 -14.76 -10.40 24.38
C ILE A 61 -13.34 -10.23 23.83
N THR A 62 -12.85 -11.22 23.10
CA THR A 62 -11.50 -11.23 22.53
C THR A 62 -11.54 -11.30 21.01
N PHE A 63 -10.74 -10.46 20.36
CA PHE A 63 -10.47 -10.50 18.93
C PHE A 63 -9.00 -10.82 18.71
N THR A 64 -8.70 -11.79 17.85
CA THR A 64 -7.33 -12.18 17.48
C THR A 64 -7.07 -11.84 16.03
N PHE A 65 -5.98 -11.14 15.78
CA PHE A 65 -5.49 -10.75 14.46
C PHE A 65 -4.23 -11.56 14.10
N ASP A 66 -3.91 -11.63 12.82
CA ASP A 66 -2.66 -12.22 12.33
C ASP A 66 -1.43 -11.34 12.54
N GLU A 67 -1.63 -10.02 12.67
CA GLU A 67 -0.60 -9.01 12.89
C GLU A 67 -0.92 -8.10 14.08
N SER A 68 0.11 -7.38 14.57
CA SER A 68 -0.07 -6.42 15.66
C SER A 68 -1.01 -5.28 15.28
N VAL A 69 -1.84 -4.87 16.23
CA VAL A 69 -2.80 -3.75 16.10
C VAL A 69 -2.56 -2.70 17.17
N ILE A 70 -3.07 -1.49 16.94
CA ILE A 70 -2.98 -0.34 17.84
C ILE A 70 -4.40 0.15 18.12
N GLY A 71 -4.73 0.29 19.40
CA GLY A 71 -6.03 0.79 19.84
C GLY A 71 -6.25 2.26 19.50
N VAL A 72 -7.48 2.59 19.13
CA VAL A 72 -7.94 3.97 18.90
C VAL A 72 -8.82 4.42 20.07
N PRO A 73 -8.66 5.65 20.61
CA PRO A 73 -9.56 6.16 21.64
C PRO A 73 -11.02 6.15 21.19
N ALA A 74 -11.92 5.59 22.02
CA ALA A 74 -13.32 5.36 21.70
C ALA A 74 -13.57 4.56 20.40
N GLY A 75 -12.54 3.84 19.94
CA GLY A 75 -12.60 3.01 18.73
C GLY A 75 -13.38 1.72 18.93
N VAL A 76 -13.58 1.28 20.17
CA VAL A 76 -14.35 0.07 20.51
C VAL A 76 -15.53 0.45 21.37
N GLN A 77 -16.72 0.03 20.96
CA GLN A 77 -17.99 0.33 21.63
C GLN A 77 -18.88 -0.91 21.56
N VAL A 78 -19.59 -1.18 22.66
CA VAL A 78 -20.54 -2.29 22.76
C VAL A 78 -21.94 -1.73 22.89
N PHE A 79 -22.89 -2.28 22.14
CA PHE A 79 -24.29 -1.89 22.14
C PHE A 79 -25.20 -3.09 22.38
N ASP A 80 -26.35 -2.87 23.01
CA ASP A 80 -27.43 -3.84 23.08
C ASP A 80 -28.32 -3.79 21.82
N ALA A 81 -29.34 -4.65 21.76
CA ALA A 81 -30.27 -4.75 20.63
C ALA A 81 -31.08 -3.48 20.38
N THR A 82 -31.17 -2.56 21.35
CA THR A 82 -31.86 -1.26 21.23
C THR A 82 -30.92 -0.13 20.81
N GLY A 83 -29.64 -0.43 20.59
CA GLY A 83 -28.61 0.56 20.30
C GLY A 83 -28.12 1.34 21.52
N THR A 84 -28.48 0.90 22.74
CA THR A 84 -27.98 1.51 23.97
C THR A 84 -26.57 1.02 24.24
N GLN A 85 -25.67 1.93 24.60
CA GLN A 85 -24.28 1.60 24.86
C GLN A 85 -24.14 0.82 26.18
N VAL A 86 -23.50 -0.35 26.10
CA VAL A 86 -23.11 -1.16 27.25
C VAL A 86 -21.76 -0.64 27.76
N PRO A 87 -21.64 -0.31 29.06
CA PRO A 87 -20.37 0.13 29.63
C PRO A 87 -19.30 -0.94 29.42
N SER A 88 -18.17 -0.52 28.86
CA SER A 88 -17.08 -1.40 28.48
C SER A 88 -15.76 -0.64 28.39
N SER A 89 -14.67 -1.35 28.60
CA SER A 89 -13.31 -0.86 28.32
C SER A 89 -12.60 -1.79 27.35
N ALA A 90 -11.66 -1.25 26.59
CA ALA A 90 -10.92 -1.98 25.59
C ALA A 90 -9.41 -1.78 25.76
N SER A 91 -8.67 -2.87 25.64
CA SER A 91 -7.21 -2.87 25.66
C SER A 91 -6.67 -3.70 24.49
N VAL A 92 -5.48 -3.32 24.03
CA VAL A 92 -4.81 -4.01 22.93
C VAL A 92 -3.47 -4.53 23.40
N GLU A 93 -3.25 -5.82 23.21
CA GLU A 93 -2.02 -6.53 23.52
C GLU A 93 -1.50 -7.22 22.25
N GLU A 94 -0.50 -6.59 21.60
CA GLU A 94 0.07 -7.05 20.33
C GLU A 94 -1.00 -7.27 19.25
N ALA A 95 -1.33 -8.52 18.93
CA ALA A 95 -2.32 -8.92 17.93
C ALA A 95 -3.69 -9.30 18.55
N ARG A 96 -3.95 -8.94 19.81
CA ARG A 96 -5.23 -9.17 20.48
C ARG A 96 -5.87 -7.88 20.94
N LEU A 97 -7.16 -7.73 20.64
CA LEU A 97 -8.05 -6.76 21.27
C LEU A 97 -8.88 -7.49 22.33
N VAL A 98 -8.85 -7.00 23.57
CA VAL A 98 -9.65 -7.49 24.69
C VAL A 98 -10.63 -6.40 25.09
N VAL A 99 -11.91 -6.75 25.18
CA VAL A 99 -13.00 -5.87 25.58
C VAL A 99 -13.60 -6.40 26.88
N ASP A 100 -13.41 -5.66 27.96
CA ASP A 100 -13.99 -5.93 29.27
C ASP A 100 -15.39 -5.32 29.35
N LEU A 101 -16.39 -6.14 29.70
CA LEU A 101 -17.76 -5.67 29.90
C LEU A 101 -17.94 -5.22 31.36
N GLU A 102 -18.31 -3.95 31.54
CA GLU A 102 -18.39 -3.31 32.86
C GLU A 102 -19.84 -3.33 33.37
N GLY A 103 -20.19 -4.36 34.16
CA GLY A 103 -21.51 -4.48 34.80
C GLY A 103 -22.38 -5.60 34.21
N GLU A 104 -23.68 -5.57 34.54
CA GLU A 104 -24.62 -6.56 34.02
C GLU A 104 -24.92 -6.29 32.54
N VAL A 105 -24.51 -7.22 31.70
CA VAL A 105 -24.87 -7.30 30.29
C VAL A 105 -26.27 -7.91 30.22
N GLY A 106 -27.22 -7.21 29.60
CA GLY A 106 -28.60 -7.69 29.49
C GLY A 106 -28.73 -8.98 28.67
N GLU A 107 -29.92 -9.57 28.66
CA GLU A 107 -30.24 -10.61 27.67
C GLU A 107 -30.53 -9.99 26.29
N GLY A 108 -30.40 -10.79 25.23
CA GLY A 108 -30.61 -10.37 23.85
C GLY A 108 -29.34 -10.24 23.03
N THR A 109 -29.47 -9.69 21.83
CA THR A 109 -28.38 -9.48 20.89
C THR A 109 -27.53 -8.27 21.27
N HIS A 110 -26.22 -8.43 21.18
CA HIS A 110 -25.20 -7.42 21.45
C HIS A 110 -24.33 -7.23 20.21
N VAL A 111 -23.93 -5.99 19.98
CA VAL A 111 -23.10 -5.60 18.83
C VAL A 111 -21.88 -4.87 19.34
N VAL A 112 -20.70 -5.45 19.09
CA VAL A 112 -19.42 -4.82 19.32
C VAL A 112 -18.99 -4.18 18.02
N VAL A 113 -18.77 -2.87 18.00
CA VAL A 113 -18.16 -2.15 16.88
C VAL A 113 -16.75 -1.79 17.26
N TRP A 114 -15.79 -2.07 16.38
CA TRP A 114 -14.39 -1.79 16.63
C TRP A 114 -13.72 -1.09 15.45
N ARG A 115 -12.77 -0.21 15.79
CA ARG A 115 -11.82 0.45 14.90
C ARG A 115 -10.45 0.43 15.57
N LEU A 116 -9.48 -0.09 14.84
CA LEU A 116 -8.08 -0.19 15.26
C LEU A 116 -7.18 0.33 14.13
N VAL A 117 -5.88 0.44 14.40
CA VAL A 117 -4.87 0.75 13.39
C VAL A 117 -3.91 -0.42 13.29
N SER A 118 -3.73 -0.98 12.09
CA SER A 118 -2.74 -2.01 11.84
C SER A 118 -1.31 -1.48 12.05
N ALA A 119 -0.33 -2.35 12.28
CA ALA A 119 1.08 -1.95 12.44
C ALA A 119 1.64 -1.13 11.25
N ASP A 120 0.98 -1.24 10.11
CA ASP A 120 1.26 -0.58 8.85
C ASP A 120 0.73 0.88 8.76
N GLY A 121 -0.06 1.30 9.76
CA GLY A 121 -0.64 2.63 9.90
C GLY A 121 -2.01 2.82 9.25
N HIS A 122 -2.60 1.76 8.67
CA HIS A 122 -3.94 1.81 8.11
C HIS A 122 -5.01 1.47 9.16
N PRO A 123 -6.11 2.25 9.20
CA PRO A 123 -7.26 1.91 10.02
C PRO A 123 -7.93 0.65 9.48
N ILE A 124 -8.25 -0.25 10.40
CA ILE A 124 -9.09 -1.42 10.18
C ILE A 124 -10.30 -1.31 11.10
N GLY A 125 -11.42 -1.92 10.70
CA GLY A 125 -12.64 -1.86 11.48
C GLY A 125 -13.59 -2.97 11.10
N GLY A 126 -14.53 -3.23 12.00
CA GLY A 126 -15.56 -4.23 11.81
C GLY A 126 -16.54 -4.22 12.96
N SER A 127 -17.40 -5.23 12.96
CA SER A 127 -18.33 -5.49 14.04
C SER A 127 -18.34 -6.99 14.38
N LEU A 128 -18.72 -7.31 15.61
CA LEU A 128 -19.04 -8.65 16.07
C LEU A 128 -20.44 -8.64 16.68
N THR A 129 -21.26 -9.60 16.32
CA THR A 129 -22.58 -9.81 16.94
C THR A 129 -22.60 -11.11 17.73
N PHE A 130 -23.17 -11.09 18.94
CA PHE A 130 -23.44 -12.27 19.75
C PHE A 130 -24.72 -12.06 20.57
N SER A 131 -25.31 -13.11 21.13
CA SER A 131 -26.54 -13.02 21.93
C SER A 131 -26.35 -13.69 23.29
N VAL A 132 -27.01 -13.16 24.32
CA VAL A 132 -27.09 -13.77 25.65
C VAL A 132 -28.54 -14.22 25.90
N GLY A 133 -28.73 -15.49 26.24
CA GLY A 133 -30.05 -16.12 26.32
C GLY A 133 -30.60 -16.45 24.94
N GLU A 134 -31.38 -15.54 24.36
CA GLU A 134 -32.02 -15.70 23.04
C GLU A 134 -31.70 -14.51 22.13
N PRO A 135 -31.51 -14.70 20.81
CA PRO A 135 -31.37 -13.60 19.87
C PRO A 135 -32.58 -12.65 19.89
N SER A 136 -32.33 -11.35 19.75
CA SER A 136 -33.38 -10.35 19.64
C SER A 136 -33.94 -10.29 18.22
N ASP A 137 -35.27 -10.21 18.10
CA ASP A 137 -36.00 -10.12 16.81
C ASP A 137 -35.63 -8.86 16.00
N VAL A 138 -35.24 -7.78 16.68
CA VAL A 138 -34.87 -6.50 16.08
C VAL A 138 -33.58 -6.01 16.72
N VAL A 139 -32.60 -5.63 15.89
CA VAL A 139 -31.33 -5.03 16.32
C VAL A 139 -31.21 -3.63 15.71
N GLU A 140 -31.34 -2.62 16.54
CA GLU A 140 -31.05 -1.23 16.17
C GLU A 140 -29.54 -0.98 16.32
N VAL A 141 -28.78 -1.22 15.24
CA VAL A 141 -27.35 -0.88 15.23
C VAL A 141 -27.21 0.65 15.11
N PRO A 142 -26.55 1.33 16.06
CA PRO A 142 -26.25 2.75 15.91
C PRO A 142 -25.41 2.95 14.65
N THR A 143 -25.73 3.98 13.86
CA THR A 143 -24.88 4.44 12.77
C THR A 143 -23.61 5.06 13.34
N THR A 144 -22.72 4.22 13.84
CA THR A 144 -21.34 4.61 14.10
C THR A 144 -20.66 4.76 12.73
N SER A 145 -19.88 5.82 12.57
CA SER A 145 -19.22 6.21 11.32
C SER A 145 -18.16 5.21 10.82
N ALA A 146 -18.26 3.92 11.16
CA ALA A 146 -17.43 2.84 10.64
C ALA A 146 -17.48 2.74 9.10
N ASP A 147 -18.55 3.26 8.48
CA ASP A 147 -18.70 3.42 7.02
C ASP A 147 -17.90 4.58 6.40
N ALA A 148 -17.15 5.36 7.19
CA ALA A 148 -16.16 6.28 6.64
C ALA A 148 -15.01 5.44 6.05
N GLY A 149 -15.15 5.12 4.76
CA GLY A 149 -14.29 4.22 3.99
C GLY A 149 -12.82 4.24 4.43
N THR A 150 -12.27 3.04 4.59
CA THR A 150 -10.88 2.77 5.00
C THR A 150 -9.84 3.22 3.98
N ASP A 151 -10.25 3.68 2.80
CA ASP A 151 -9.37 4.29 1.80
C ASP A 151 -8.68 5.53 2.35
N ALA A 152 -7.36 5.63 2.15
CA ALA A 152 -6.63 6.84 2.49
C ALA A 152 -7.23 8.05 1.74
N PRO A 153 -7.48 9.18 2.41
CA PRO A 153 -7.96 10.37 1.74
C PRO A 153 -7.02 10.74 0.59
N VAL A 154 -7.57 11.01 -0.60
CA VAL A 154 -6.78 11.42 -1.79
C VAL A 154 -5.83 12.59 -1.45
N VAL A 155 -6.27 13.49 -0.57
CA VAL A 155 -5.47 14.61 -0.07
C VAL A 155 -4.23 14.13 0.70
N LEU A 156 -4.36 13.13 1.57
CA LEU A 156 -3.24 12.53 2.31
C LEU A 156 -2.23 11.90 1.33
N GLY A 157 -2.71 11.14 0.36
CA GLY A 157 -1.86 10.53 -0.67
C GLY A 157 -1.09 11.57 -1.49
N VAL A 158 -1.75 12.66 -1.90
CA VAL A 158 -1.10 13.78 -2.62
C VAL A 158 -0.05 14.49 -1.75
N VAL A 159 -0.37 14.75 -0.48
CA VAL A 159 0.56 15.41 0.45
C VAL A 159 1.79 14.52 0.72
N ARG A 160 1.60 13.22 0.96
CA ARG A 160 2.71 12.25 1.08
C ARG A 160 3.56 12.22 -0.18
N TRP A 161 2.94 12.18 -1.35
CA TRP A 161 3.63 12.23 -2.64
C TRP A 161 4.51 13.49 -2.77
N LEU A 162 3.97 14.67 -2.46
CA LEU A 162 4.73 15.92 -2.45
C LEU A 162 5.90 15.88 -1.44
N GLY A 163 5.66 15.29 -0.26
CA GLY A 163 6.66 15.08 0.78
C GLY A 163 7.85 14.25 0.29
N TYR A 164 7.59 13.12 -0.37
CA TYR A 164 8.63 12.26 -0.94
C TYR A 164 9.33 12.90 -2.15
N VAL A 165 8.60 13.57 -3.04
CA VAL A 165 9.21 14.31 -4.16
C VAL A 165 10.18 15.37 -3.63
N GLY A 166 9.76 16.16 -2.65
CA GLY A 166 10.60 17.17 -2.01
C GLY A 166 11.82 16.57 -1.32
N LEU A 167 11.63 15.49 -0.54
CA LEU A 167 12.70 14.78 0.17
C LEU A 167 13.77 14.25 -0.79
N LEU A 168 13.36 13.47 -1.79
CA LEU A 168 14.28 12.83 -2.73
C LEU A 168 15.00 13.87 -3.60
N ALA A 169 14.29 14.91 -4.05
CA ALA A 169 14.90 16.01 -4.79
C ALA A 169 15.91 16.79 -3.94
N ALA A 170 15.55 17.19 -2.73
CA ALA A 170 16.43 17.99 -1.85
C ALA A 170 17.69 17.21 -1.44
N ALA A 171 17.52 15.98 -0.94
CA ALA A 171 18.63 15.14 -0.53
C ALA A 171 19.52 14.78 -1.74
N GLY A 172 18.93 14.39 -2.87
CA GLY A 172 19.67 14.06 -4.08
C GLY A 172 20.47 15.22 -4.67
N LEU A 173 19.88 16.42 -4.73
CA LEU A 173 20.59 17.64 -5.16
C LEU A 173 21.75 17.99 -4.21
N ALA A 174 21.55 17.81 -2.90
CA ALA A 174 22.59 18.06 -1.90
C ALA A 174 23.76 17.07 -2.01
N LEU A 175 23.45 15.76 -2.17
CA LEU A 175 24.43 14.71 -2.42
C LEU A 175 25.20 14.99 -3.71
N PHE A 176 24.51 15.33 -4.79
CA PHE A 176 25.15 15.66 -6.07
C PHE A 176 26.12 16.84 -5.94
N ALA A 177 25.71 17.91 -5.25
CA ALA A 177 26.52 19.11 -5.08
C ALA A 177 27.81 18.88 -4.27
N VAL A 178 27.83 17.90 -3.36
CA VAL A 178 28.99 17.61 -2.50
C VAL A 178 29.86 16.49 -3.07
N LEU A 179 29.27 15.48 -3.70
CA LEU A 179 29.97 14.26 -4.13
C LEU A 179 30.40 14.29 -5.60
N LEU A 180 29.61 14.93 -6.47
CA LEU A 180 29.79 14.86 -7.92
C LEU A 180 30.25 16.19 -8.54
N LEU A 181 29.81 17.32 -8.00
CA LEU A 181 30.17 18.64 -8.55
C LEU A 181 31.61 19.04 -8.13
N PRO A 182 32.52 19.35 -9.08
CA PRO A 182 33.88 19.77 -8.78
C PRO A 182 33.97 20.97 -7.84
N ALA A 183 35.08 21.04 -7.12
CA ALA A 183 35.41 22.14 -6.20
C ALA A 183 36.08 23.33 -6.90
N ASP A 184 35.68 23.61 -8.16
CA ASP A 184 36.23 24.72 -8.94
C ASP A 184 35.31 25.96 -8.87
N ARG A 185 35.86 27.15 -9.13
CA ARG A 185 35.05 28.38 -9.25
C ARG A 185 34.17 28.39 -10.51
N ALA A 186 34.50 27.53 -11.48
CA ALA A 186 33.75 27.40 -12.72
C ALA A 186 32.33 26.86 -12.50
N THR A 187 32.08 26.20 -11.37
CA THR A 187 30.79 25.60 -11.01
C THR A 187 30.02 26.39 -9.94
N ASP A 188 30.46 27.61 -9.57
CA ASP A 188 29.79 28.41 -8.53
C ASP A 188 28.35 28.79 -8.90
N ASP A 189 28.07 29.11 -10.17
CA ASP A 189 26.72 29.39 -10.66
C ASP A 189 25.81 28.17 -10.59
N ALA A 190 26.32 27.02 -11.05
CA ALA A 190 25.66 25.73 -10.94
C ALA A 190 25.33 25.41 -9.46
N ARG A 191 26.29 25.63 -8.56
CA ARG A 191 26.14 25.42 -7.12
C ARG A 191 25.07 26.33 -6.50
N ARG A 192 24.98 27.60 -6.93
CA ARG A 192 23.92 28.52 -6.51
C ARG A 192 22.54 28.03 -6.96
N ARG A 193 22.40 27.59 -8.22
CA ARG A 193 21.13 27.05 -8.75
C ARG A 193 20.71 25.78 -8.01
N LEU A 194 21.62 24.80 -7.86
CA LEU A 194 21.36 23.57 -7.11
C LEU A 194 20.92 23.87 -5.67
N ARG A 195 21.56 24.84 -5.00
CA ARG A 195 21.18 25.23 -3.63
C ARG A 195 19.82 25.90 -3.55
N ALA A 196 19.48 26.75 -4.50
CA ALA A 196 18.16 27.37 -4.55
C ALA A 196 17.06 26.32 -4.73
N VAL A 197 17.23 25.40 -5.69
CA VAL A 197 16.27 24.33 -5.95
C VAL A 197 16.21 23.34 -4.78
N ALA A 198 17.36 22.93 -4.21
CA ALA A 198 17.38 22.04 -3.05
C ALA A 198 16.67 22.64 -1.84
N ARG A 199 16.80 23.95 -1.59
CA ARG A 199 16.07 24.65 -0.52
C ARG A 199 14.57 24.71 -0.79
N ALA A 200 14.16 24.97 -2.03
CA ALA A 200 12.75 24.96 -2.41
C ALA A 200 12.15 23.55 -2.25
N SER A 201 12.87 22.50 -2.68
CA SER A 201 12.47 21.11 -2.48
C SER A 201 12.41 20.71 -1.00
N ALA A 202 13.35 21.19 -0.18
CA ALA A 202 13.33 20.95 1.27
C ALA A 202 12.16 21.66 1.97
N LEU A 203 11.83 22.87 1.53
CA LEU A 203 10.65 23.59 2.02
C LEU A 203 9.36 22.87 1.63
N LEU A 204 9.24 22.42 0.37
CA LEU A 204 8.11 21.61 -0.08
C LEU A 204 7.97 20.34 0.77
N ALA A 205 9.07 19.61 0.97
CA ALA A 205 9.09 18.43 1.82
C ALA A 205 8.62 18.77 3.23
N GLY A 206 9.19 19.81 3.85
CA GLY A 206 8.83 20.17 5.22
C GLY A 206 7.37 20.55 5.39
N LEU A 207 6.83 21.36 4.48
CA LEU A 207 5.41 21.72 4.49
C LEU A 207 4.51 20.49 4.30
N ALA A 208 4.85 19.61 3.37
CA ALA A 208 4.08 18.41 3.09
C ALA A 208 4.12 17.40 4.25
N TRP A 209 5.28 17.12 4.83
CA TRP A 209 5.42 16.20 5.97
C TRP A 209 4.64 16.69 7.20
N TRP A 210 4.65 17.99 7.49
CA TRP A 210 3.85 18.55 8.58
C TRP A 210 2.36 18.66 8.26
N ALA A 211 1.98 18.93 7.00
CA ALA A 211 0.59 18.90 6.58
C ALA A 211 -0.01 17.47 6.61
N ALA A 212 0.82 16.43 6.49
CA ALA A 212 0.39 15.05 6.60
C ALA A 212 -0.06 14.68 8.02
N VAL A 213 0.56 15.24 9.08
CA VAL A 213 0.25 14.88 10.48
C VAL A 213 -1.24 15.01 10.84
N PRO A 214 -1.91 16.18 10.64
CA PRO A 214 -3.34 16.27 10.91
C PRO A 214 -4.17 15.34 10.03
N LEU A 215 -3.77 15.11 8.77
CA LEU A 215 -4.49 14.21 7.87
C LEU A 215 -4.38 12.75 8.31
N VAL A 216 -3.21 12.34 8.82
CA VAL A 216 -2.99 11.03 9.44
C VAL A 216 -3.83 10.89 10.70
N ALA A 217 -3.93 11.93 11.54
CA ALA A 217 -4.81 11.92 12.71
C ALA A 217 -6.26 11.64 12.34
N LEU A 218 -6.81 12.40 11.39
CA LEU A 218 -8.19 12.24 10.93
C LEU A 218 -8.41 10.85 10.30
N TYR A 219 -7.43 10.38 9.52
CA TYR A 219 -7.50 9.10 8.84
C TYR A 219 -7.48 7.92 9.81
N GLN A 220 -6.47 7.83 10.68
CA GLN A 220 -6.33 6.72 11.63
C GLN A 220 -7.51 6.70 12.62
N LEU A 221 -7.89 7.87 13.15
CA LEU A 221 -8.93 7.96 14.17
C LEU A 221 -10.36 7.96 13.60
N GLY A 222 -10.54 8.10 12.28
CA GLY A 222 -11.87 8.18 11.66
C GLY A 222 -12.65 9.43 12.05
N LEU A 223 -11.95 10.54 12.32
CA LEU A 223 -12.54 11.77 12.86
C LEU A 223 -12.86 12.80 11.76
N PRO A 224 -13.90 13.62 11.94
CA PRO A 224 -14.15 14.77 11.08
C PRO A 224 -13.11 15.88 11.30
N ALA A 225 -12.92 16.76 10.31
CA ALA A 225 -11.96 17.86 10.38
C ALA A 225 -12.16 18.82 11.57
N SER A 226 -13.38 18.91 12.11
CA SER A 226 -13.68 19.69 13.33
C SER A 226 -12.94 19.19 14.57
N ALA A 227 -12.56 17.90 14.61
CA ALA A 227 -11.84 17.30 15.73
C ALA A 227 -10.38 17.79 15.87
N LEU A 228 -9.82 18.45 14.85
CA LEU A 228 -8.47 19.03 14.94
C LEU A 228 -8.35 20.16 15.99
N GLY A 229 -9.48 20.74 16.40
CA GLY A 229 -9.54 21.73 17.48
C GLY A 229 -9.44 21.11 18.89
N ASP A 230 -9.59 19.80 19.02
CA ASP A 230 -9.50 19.09 20.30
C ASP A 230 -8.06 18.63 20.57
N GLY A 231 -7.57 18.90 21.79
CA GLY A 231 -6.26 18.42 22.24
C GLY A 231 -6.15 16.91 22.30
N ALA A 232 -7.25 16.20 22.55
CA ALA A 232 -7.28 14.74 22.65
C ALA A 232 -6.86 14.05 21.33
N THR A 233 -7.22 14.65 20.19
CA THR A 233 -6.85 14.18 18.84
C THR A 233 -5.33 14.08 18.67
N TRP A 234 -4.59 15.04 19.22
CA TRP A 234 -3.14 15.10 19.07
C TRP A 234 -2.42 14.15 20.04
N SER A 235 -2.95 13.97 21.25
CA SER A 235 -2.40 13.00 22.21
C SER A 235 -2.63 11.54 21.80
N ALA A 236 -3.61 11.28 20.94
CA ALA A 236 -3.93 9.94 20.45
C ALA A 236 -2.92 9.38 19.42
N LEU A 237 -2.16 10.26 18.76
CA LEU A 237 -1.16 9.83 17.77
C LEU A 237 0.11 9.30 18.43
N ALA A 238 0.69 8.25 17.84
CA ALA A 238 1.98 7.74 18.25
C ALA A 238 3.07 8.81 18.12
N ALA A 239 4.03 8.82 19.06
CA ALA A 239 5.13 9.79 19.05
C ALA A 239 5.96 9.75 17.75
N THR A 240 5.99 8.62 17.06
CA THR A 240 6.65 8.44 15.75
C THR A 240 6.02 9.29 14.64
N GLU A 241 4.70 9.54 14.69
CA GLU A 241 3.99 10.39 13.72
C GLU A 241 4.45 11.85 13.78
N TYR A 242 5.02 12.27 14.90
CA TYR A 242 5.65 13.59 15.06
C TYR A 242 7.17 13.53 14.85
N GLY A 243 7.80 12.47 15.34
CA GLY A 243 9.25 12.29 15.29
C GLY A 243 9.80 12.17 13.87
N VAL A 244 9.09 11.48 12.97
CA VAL A 244 9.53 11.30 11.58
C VAL A 244 9.49 12.60 10.78
N PRO A 245 8.38 13.38 10.73
CA PRO A 245 8.37 14.70 10.12
C PRO A 245 9.46 15.63 10.68
N ALA A 246 9.66 15.62 12.00
CA ALA A 246 10.71 16.41 12.65
C ALA A 246 12.11 16.00 12.18
N ALA A 247 12.41 14.70 12.13
CA ALA A 247 13.71 14.20 11.66
C ALA A 247 13.94 14.49 10.18
N VAL A 248 12.92 14.32 9.32
CA VAL A 248 13.00 14.66 7.89
C VAL A 248 13.30 16.16 7.72
N THR A 249 12.52 17.02 8.36
CA THR A 249 12.67 18.48 8.24
C THR A 249 14.00 18.98 8.79
N LEU A 250 14.43 18.49 9.96
CA LEU A 250 15.71 18.84 10.57
C LEU A 250 16.90 18.34 9.73
N GLY A 251 16.84 17.09 9.24
CA GLY A 251 17.88 16.51 8.39
C GLY A 251 18.03 17.27 7.08
N LEU A 252 16.92 17.60 6.42
CA LEU A 252 16.93 18.39 5.20
C LEU A 252 17.42 19.82 5.46
N ALA A 253 16.97 20.47 6.53
CA ALA A 253 17.45 21.79 6.90
C ALA A 253 18.96 21.78 7.14
N LEU A 254 19.47 20.80 7.90
CA LEU A 254 20.90 20.61 8.14
C LEU A 254 21.67 20.45 6.83
N ALA A 255 21.15 19.65 5.90
CA ALA A 255 21.77 19.44 4.59
C ALA A 255 21.79 20.73 3.76
N VAL A 256 20.63 21.35 3.49
CA VAL A 256 20.52 22.47 2.54
C VAL A 256 21.07 23.80 3.06
N LEU A 257 21.08 24.01 4.38
CA LEU A 257 21.71 25.19 4.99
C LEU A 257 23.24 25.06 5.00
N SER A 258 23.77 23.83 5.13
CA SER A 258 25.20 23.55 5.16
C SER A 258 25.84 23.38 3.78
N LEU A 259 25.03 23.27 2.71
CA LEU A 259 25.54 23.31 1.34
C LEU A 259 26.40 24.55 1.17
N PRO A 260 27.59 24.49 0.54
CA PRO A 260 28.48 25.65 0.42
C PRO A 260 28.20 26.48 -0.85
N VAL A 261 28.48 27.80 -0.83
CA VAL A 261 28.38 28.66 -2.04
C VAL A 261 29.55 28.42 -2.99
N THR A 262 30.67 27.97 -2.43
CA THR A 262 31.94 27.66 -3.10
C THR A 262 32.34 26.21 -2.79
N ALA A 263 33.56 25.78 -3.13
CA ALA A 263 34.08 24.47 -2.76
C ALA A 263 33.81 24.08 -1.29
N ALA A 264 33.28 22.87 -1.08
CA ALA A 264 33.01 22.34 0.26
C ALA A 264 34.32 22.00 0.98
N GLY A 265 34.51 22.51 2.20
CA GLY A 265 35.45 21.90 3.14
C GLY A 265 34.91 20.55 3.64
N ARG A 266 35.81 19.62 4.00
CA ARG A 266 35.43 18.25 4.45
C ARG A 266 34.39 18.27 5.59
N THR A 267 34.50 19.19 6.54
CA THR A 267 33.55 19.32 7.65
C THR A 267 32.14 19.64 7.16
N ARG A 268 31.98 20.62 6.26
CA ARG A 268 30.65 20.96 5.71
C ARG A 268 30.08 19.82 4.88
N ALA A 269 30.92 19.13 4.10
CA ALA A 269 30.51 17.94 3.36
C ALA A 269 29.97 16.86 4.32
N GLY A 270 30.67 16.60 5.44
CA GLY A 270 30.21 15.67 6.47
C GLY A 270 28.85 16.03 7.07
N VAL A 271 28.61 17.32 7.36
CA VAL A 271 27.31 17.80 7.87
C VAL A 271 26.19 17.62 6.84
N VAL A 272 26.46 17.86 5.56
CA VAL A 272 25.48 17.63 4.48
C VAL A 272 25.12 16.15 4.39
N LEU A 273 26.12 15.27 4.43
CA LEU A 273 25.92 13.82 4.39
C LEU A 273 25.11 13.32 5.59
N LEU A 274 25.43 13.82 6.79
CA LEU A 274 24.68 13.50 8.01
C LEU A 274 23.21 13.97 7.90
N GLY A 275 22.96 15.19 7.44
CA GLY A 275 21.61 15.71 7.24
C GLY A 275 20.80 14.87 6.24
N CYS A 276 21.42 14.48 5.12
CA CYS A 276 20.79 13.58 4.15
C CYS A 276 20.50 12.20 4.74
N ALA A 277 21.43 11.65 5.53
CA ALA A 277 21.25 10.35 6.19
C ALA A 277 20.08 10.39 7.17
N VAL A 278 20.02 11.40 8.05
CA VAL A 278 18.90 11.58 8.99
C VAL A 278 17.57 11.69 8.24
N ALA A 279 17.52 12.51 7.19
CA ALA A 279 16.29 12.73 6.44
C ALA A 279 15.81 11.49 5.65
N LEU A 280 16.73 10.70 5.09
CA LEU A 280 16.39 9.51 4.29
C LEU A 280 16.12 8.27 5.14
N VAL A 281 16.67 8.19 6.36
CA VAL A 281 16.40 7.09 7.29
C VAL A 281 15.07 7.27 8.01
N ALA A 282 14.68 8.51 8.33
CA ALA A 282 13.51 8.79 9.14
C ALA A 282 12.20 8.13 8.64
N PRO A 283 11.84 8.15 7.34
CA PRO A 283 10.61 7.50 6.87
C PRO A 283 10.53 6.00 7.15
N ALA A 284 11.67 5.30 7.17
CA ALA A 284 11.74 3.86 7.46
C ALA A 284 11.49 3.52 8.94
N LEU A 285 11.34 4.53 9.81
CA LEU A 285 11.00 4.38 11.23
C LEU A 285 9.50 4.37 11.50
N THR A 286 8.68 4.54 10.47
CA THR A 286 7.21 4.53 10.49
C THR A 286 6.68 3.57 9.43
N GLY A 287 5.50 2.98 9.65
CA GLY A 287 4.81 2.12 8.67
C GLY A 287 5.31 0.68 8.56
N HIS A 288 4.89 0.03 7.46
CA HIS A 288 4.97 -1.41 7.12
C HIS A 288 6.35 -2.03 7.32
N THR A 289 7.40 -1.23 7.16
CA THR A 289 8.81 -1.62 7.27
C THR A 289 9.18 -2.15 8.67
N ARG A 290 8.40 -1.81 9.71
CA ARG A 290 8.65 -2.22 11.11
C ARG A 290 7.91 -3.49 11.53
N ALA A 291 6.80 -3.81 10.88
CA ALA A 291 5.97 -4.98 11.19
C ALA A 291 6.54 -6.28 10.61
N THR A 292 7.30 -6.17 9.52
CA THR A 292 7.84 -7.36 8.83
C THR A 292 9.12 -7.92 9.47
N SER A 293 9.16 -9.24 9.69
CA SER A 293 10.37 -9.96 10.09
C SER A 293 11.19 -10.51 8.90
N PRO A 294 12.54 -10.37 8.87
CA PRO A 294 13.40 -9.69 9.86
C PRO A 294 13.44 -8.18 9.65
N GLN A 295 13.11 -7.42 10.71
CA GLN A 295 12.94 -5.96 10.66
C GLN A 295 14.17 -5.21 10.14
N ALA A 296 15.37 -5.61 10.57
CA ALA A 296 16.62 -4.95 10.15
C ALA A 296 16.89 -5.07 8.64
N LEU A 297 16.49 -6.19 8.02
CA LEU A 297 16.63 -6.39 6.58
C LEU A 297 15.71 -5.42 5.83
N VAL A 298 14.44 -5.35 6.22
CA VAL A 298 13.44 -4.55 5.52
C VAL A 298 13.73 -3.06 5.66
N ILE A 299 14.08 -2.60 6.87
CA ILE A 299 14.53 -1.22 7.09
C ILE A 299 15.76 -0.91 6.23
N GLY A 300 16.74 -1.80 6.19
CA GLY A 300 17.95 -1.61 5.37
C GLY A 300 17.64 -1.54 3.87
N VAL A 301 16.74 -2.38 3.38
CA VAL A 301 16.28 -2.40 1.98
C VAL A 301 15.53 -1.11 1.64
N ASP A 302 14.63 -0.64 2.50
CA ASP A 302 13.84 0.57 2.30
C ASP A 302 14.73 1.83 2.30
N VAL A 303 15.62 1.96 3.29
CA VAL A 303 16.60 3.06 3.35
C VAL A 303 17.50 3.06 2.10
N LEU A 304 17.95 1.89 1.65
CA LEU A 304 18.76 1.78 0.44
C LEU A 304 17.96 2.15 -0.82
N HIS A 305 16.68 1.77 -0.89
CA HIS A 305 15.78 2.13 -1.99
C HIS A 305 15.55 3.65 -2.05
N LEU A 306 15.24 4.28 -0.91
CA LEU A 306 15.07 5.73 -0.78
C LEU A 306 16.35 6.49 -1.13
N LEU A 307 17.52 6.04 -0.64
CA LEU A 307 18.81 6.63 -0.99
C LEU A 307 19.07 6.54 -2.50
N ALA A 308 18.83 5.38 -3.10
CA ALA A 308 19.02 5.18 -4.53
C ALA A 308 18.06 6.05 -5.35
N GLY A 309 16.78 6.15 -4.93
CA GLY A 309 15.79 7.05 -5.51
C GLY A 309 16.18 8.52 -5.42
N ALA A 310 16.73 8.96 -4.27
CA ALA A 310 17.22 10.33 -4.08
C ALA A 310 18.38 10.64 -5.02
N VAL A 311 19.38 9.74 -5.10
CA VAL A 311 20.52 9.92 -5.99
C VAL A 311 20.08 9.92 -7.47
N TRP A 312 19.10 9.11 -7.85
CA TRP A 312 18.58 9.11 -9.23
C TRP A 312 17.81 10.39 -9.55
N LEU A 313 16.72 10.68 -8.82
CA LEU A 313 15.88 11.85 -9.09
C LEU A 313 16.66 13.16 -8.96
N GLY A 314 17.36 13.35 -7.83
CA GLY A 314 18.15 14.56 -7.62
C GLY A 314 19.34 14.67 -8.58
N GLY A 315 19.89 13.54 -9.01
CA GLY A 315 20.92 13.49 -10.06
C GLY A 315 20.41 13.95 -11.42
N LEU A 316 19.22 13.50 -11.85
CA LEU A 316 18.60 13.96 -13.09
C LEU A 316 18.27 15.46 -13.04
N LEU A 317 17.71 15.93 -11.93
CA LEU A 317 17.47 17.36 -11.71
C LEU A 317 18.77 18.16 -11.75
N ALA A 318 19.82 17.67 -11.10
CA ALA A 318 21.12 18.33 -11.11
C ALA A 318 21.73 18.39 -12.52
N VAL A 319 21.68 17.30 -13.27
CA VAL A 319 22.13 17.27 -14.66
C VAL A 319 21.32 18.27 -15.49
N ALA A 320 19.98 18.28 -15.39
CA ALA A 320 19.15 19.24 -16.13
C ALA A 320 19.50 20.71 -15.81
N LEU A 321 19.81 21.03 -14.55
CA LEU A 321 20.14 22.37 -14.10
C LEU A 321 21.56 22.83 -14.48
N VAL A 322 22.49 21.89 -14.63
CA VAL A 322 23.93 22.18 -14.76
C VAL A 322 24.45 21.91 -16.19
N LEU A 323 23.80 21.03 -16.95
CA LEU A 323 24.28 20.58 -18.27
C LEU A 323 24.33 21.72 -19.30
N GLY A 324 23.41 22.70 -19.23
CA GLY A 324 23.46 23.88 -20.11
C GLY A 324 24.73 24.71 -19.94
N ASP A 325 25.20 24.88 -18.70
CA ASP A 325 26.41 25.65 -18.38
C ASP A 325 27.68 24.83 -18.67
N LEU A 326 27.63 23.51 -18.43
CA LEU A 326 28.75 22.59 -18.64
C LEU A 326 28.97 22.22 -20.12
N ALA A 327 27.93 22.15 -20.95
CA ALA A 327 28.05 21.83 -22.38
C ALA A 327 28.88 22.87 -23.16
N ALA A 328 29.05 24.07 -22.61
CA ALA A 328 29.94 25.09 -23.16
C ALA A 328 31.43 24.88 -22.81
N ARG A 329 31.77 23.93 -21.92
CA ARG A 329 33.10 23.73 -21.35
C ARG A 329 33.51 22.25 -21.44
N GLU A 330 34.36 21.92 -22.42
CA GLU A 330 34.66 20.53 -22.85
C GLU A 330 35.12 19.60 -21.70
N ASP A 331 36.05 20.04 -20.85
CA ASP A 331 36.70 19.14 -19.89
C ASP A 331 35.86 18.86 -18.63
N ALA A 332 35.22 19.89 -18.07
CA ALA A 332 34.45 19.77 -16.83
C ALA A 332 33.12 19.02 -17.03
N GLY A 333 32.45 19.23 -18.17
CA GLY A 333 31.19 18.57 -18.49
C GLY A 333 31.33 17.06 -18.68
N ALA A 334 32.39 16.62 -19.37
CA ALA A 334 32.64 15.21 -19.62
C ALA A 334 32.96 14.43 -18.33
N VAL A 335 33.71 15.03 -17.39
CA VAL A 335 34.06 14.40 -16.11
C VAL A 335 32.84 14.21 -15.22
N VAL A 336 32.03 15.25 -15.03
CA VAL A 336 30.80 15.19 -14.21
C VAL A 336 29.84 14.15 -14.77
N LEU A 337 29.64 14.14 -16.08
CA LEU A 337 28.70 13.25 -16.74
C LEU A 337 29.17 11.79 -16.70
N THR A 338 30.48 11.53 -16.79
CA THR A 338 31.04 10.17 -16.66
C THR A 338 30.94 9.64 -15.22
N ARG A 339 31.23 10.48 -14.21
CA ARG A 339 31.08 10.13 -12.79
C ARG A 339 29.63 9.82 -12.46
N PHE A 340 28.71 10.70 -12.85
CA PHE A 340 27.28 10.49 -12.65
C PHE A 340 26.79 9.21 -13.32
N SER A 341 27.19 8.96 -14.57
CA SER A 341 26.75 7.75 -15.29
C SER A 341 27.27 6.44 -14.67
N THR A 342 28.43 6.48 -13.99
CA THR A 342 28.95 5.33 -13.23
C THR A 342 28.13 5.08 -11.97
N TRP A 343 27.83 6.15 -11.21
CA TRP A 343 26.96 6.07 -10.03
C TRP A 343 25.54 5.62 -10.39
N ALA A 344 24.97 6.18 -11.47
CA ALA A 344 23.64 5.83 -11.96
C ALA A 344 23.49 4.33 -12.29
N SER A 345 24.56 3.68 -12.76
CA SER A 345 24.53 2.23 -13.02
C SER A 345 24.42 1.42 -11.72
N GLY A 346 25.17 1.80 -10.68
CA GLY A 346 25.07 1.16 -9.36
C GLY A 346 23.74 1.44 -8.66
N VAL A 347 23.24 2.67 -8.78
CA VAL A 347 21.92 3.09 -8.29
C VAL A 347 20.80 2.27 -8.93
N LEU A 348 20.86 2.04 -10.25
CA LEU A 348 19.89 1.19 -10.94
C LEU A 348 19.89 -0.25 -10.41
N VAL A 349 21.07 -0.84 -10.22
CA VAL A 349 21.20 -2.19 -9.63
C VAL A 349 20.59 -2.22 -8.23
N ALA A 350 20.88 -1.21 -7.40
CA ALA A 350 20.34 -1.11 -6.05
C ALA A 350 18.81 -0.99 -6.04
N LEU A 351 18.22 -0.16 -6.91
CA LEU A 351 16.76 0.01 -7.03
C LEU A 351 16.06 -1.26 -7.48
N VAL A 352 16.63 -1.94 -8.47
CA VAL A 352 16.09 -3.19 -8.99
C VAL A 352 16.16 -4.29 -7.92
N ALA A 353 17.29 -4.42 -7.23
CA ALA A 353 17.44 -5.39 -6.16
C ALA A 353 16.47 -5.12 -4.99
N THR A 354 16.50 -3.91 -4.43
CA THR A 354 15.66 -3.56 -3.28
C THR A 354 14.18 -3.56 -3.63
N GLY A 355 13.81 -3.06 -4.82
CA GLY A 355 12.44 -3.09 -5.32
C GLY A 355 11.89 -4.50 -5.48
N THR A 356 12.69 -5.44 -5.99
CA THR A 356 12.29 -6.85 -6.10
C THR A 356 12.15 -7.51 -4.73
N VAL A 357 13.06 -7.24 -3.78
CA VAL A 357 12.91 -7.75 -2.40
C VAL A 357 11.57 -7.32 -1.81
N MET A 358 11.27 -6.02 -1.88
CA MET A 358 10.04 -5.47 -1.31
C MET A 358 8.80 -6.00 -2.04
N ALA A 359 8.79 -6.00 -3.37
CA ALA A 359 7.67 -6.48 -4.17
C ALA A 359 7.31 -7.94 -3.87
N TRP A 360 8.32 -8.83 -3.77
CA TRP A 360 8.08 -10.23 -3.46
C TRP A 360 7.59 -10.43 -2.04
N ARG A 361 8.19 -9.72 -1.07
CA ARG A 361 7.79 -9.80 0.34
C ARG A 361 6.34 -9.38 0.56
N ILE A 362 5.87 -8.36 -0.16
CA ILE A 362 4.51 -7.84 -0.01
C ILE A 362 3.49 -8.64 -0.82
N ALA A 363 3.78 -8.97 -2.08
CA ALA A 363 2.81 -9.69 -2.92
C ALA A 363 2.71 -11.18 -2.58
N GLY A 364 3.78 -11.82 -2.12
CA GLY A 364 3.77 -13.20 -1.63
C GLY A 364 3.56 -14.31 -2.67
N SER A 365 2.94 -14.02 -3.82
CA SER A 365 2.66 -14.98 -4.88
C SER A 365 2.53 -14.33 -6.25
N TRP A 366 2.63 -15.13 -7.30
CA TRP A 366 2.41 -14.68 -8.68
C TRP A 366 0.94 -14.34 -8.96
N ALA A 367 0.00 -15.06 -8.35
CA ALA A 367 -1.44 -14.81 -8.47
C ALA A 367 -1.79 -13.42 -7.91
N ALA A 368 -1.29 -13.10 -6.70
CA ALA A 368 -1.52 -11.80 -6.08
C ALA A 368 -1.00 -10.62 -6.94
N LEU A 369 0.01 -10.81 -7.79
CA LEU A 369 0.50 -9.77 -8.70
C LEU A 369 -0.43 -9.47 -9.87
N VAL A 370 -1.26 -10.42 -10.29
CA VAL A 370 -2.13 -10.28 -11.48
C VAL A 370 -3.60 -10.17 -11.12
N ASP A 371 -4.03 -10.76 -10.01
CA ASP A 371 -5.43 -10.87 -9.63
C ASP A 371 -5.89 -9.76 -8.67
N THR A 372 -4.96 -8.94 -8.16
CA THR A 372 -5.27 -7.87 -7.19
C THR A 372 -5.09 -6.46 -7.76
N GLY A 373 -5.85 -5.50 -7.21
CA GLY A 373 -5.67 -4.08 -7.52
C GLY A 373 -4.28 -3.57 -7.13
N TYR A 374 -3.69 -4.11 -6.05
CA TYR A 374 -2.31 -3.83 -5.64
C TYR A 374 -1.32 -4.28 -6.73
N GLY A 375 -1.45 -5.53 -7.19
CA GLY A 375 -0.62 -6.12 -8.24
C GLY A 375 -0.66 -5.31 -9.55
N ALA A 376 -1.85 -4.86 -9.96
CA ALA A 376 -2.01 -4.03 -11.15
C ALA A 376 -1.24 -2.69 -11.06
N ILE A 377 -1.30 -1.99 -9.92
CA ILE A 377 -0.55 -0.73 -9.72
C ILE A 377 0.96 -1.00 -9.68
N LEU A 378 1.38 -2.11 -9.07
CA LEU A 378 2.78 -2.51 -9.02
C LEU A 378 3.32 -2.83 -10.43
N LEU A 379 2.56 -3.52 -11.27
CA LEU A 379 2.89 -3.75 -12.67
C LEU A 379 3.00 -2.43 -13.46
N ALA A 380 2.07 -1.50 -13.24
CA ALA A 380 2.15 -0.16 -13.84
C ALA A 380 3.43 0.58 -13.40
N LYS A 381 3.82 0.46 -12.12
CA LYS A 381 5.08 1.03 -11.59
C LYS A 381 6.31 0.40 -12.26
N VAL A 382 6.32 -0.92 -12.45
CA VAL A 382 7.39 -1.63 -13.16
C VAL A 382 7.50 -1.16 -14.61
N LEU A 383 6.38 -1.03 -15.32
CA LEU A 383 6.37 -0.50 -16.70
C LEU A 383 6.90 0.92 -16.78
N ALA A 384 6.52 1.80 -15.85
CA ALA A 384 7.03 3.17 -15.78
C ALA A 384 8.55 3.19 -15.50
N VAL A 385 9.06 2.35 -14.61
CA VAL A 385 10.50 2.21 -14.36
C VAL A 385 11.23 1.71 -15.61
N LEU A 386 10.68 0.72 -16.33
CA LEU A 386 11.26 0.24 -17.59
C LEU A 386 11.33 1.35 -18.66
N ALA A 387 10.30 2.20 -18.75
CA ALA A 387 10.31 3.37 -19.63
C ALA A 387 11.41 4.38 -19.22
N ALA A 388 11.57 4.65 -17.92
CA ALA A 388 12.66 5.49 -17.42
C ALA A 388 14.05 4.91 -17.74
N VAL A 389 14.24 3.60 -17.56
CA VAL A 389 15.50 2.91 -17.90
C VAL A 389 15.77 2.96 -19.40
N ALA A 390 14.75 2.82 -20.26
CA ALA A 390 14.90 2.96 -21.71
C ALA A 390 15.34 4.39 -22.10
N LEU A 391 14.75 5.41 -21.48
CA LEU A 391 15.17 6.81 -21.65
C LEU A 391 16.61 7.02 -21.18
N ALA A 392 16.98 6.50 -20.01
CA ALA A 392 18.33 6.59 -19.46
C ALA A 392 19.36 5.90 -20.37
N ALA A 393 19.02 4.73 -20.91
CA ALA A 393 19.87 3.99 -21.86
C ALA A 393 20.03 4.78 -23.17
N TRP A 394 18.96 5.37 -23.69
CA TRP A 394 19.02 6.24 -24.87
C TRP A 394 19.90 7.47 -24.63
N ASN A 395 19.74 8.13 -23.47
CA ASN A 395 20.57 9.25 -23.05
C ASN A 395 22.05 8.86 -23.01
N ARG A 396 22.38 7.71 -22.41
CA ARG A 396 23.75 7.24 -22.23
C ARG A 396 24.41 6.73 -23.52
N PHE A 397 23.71 5.93 -24.32
CA PHE A 397 24.30 5.20 -25.44
C PHE A 397 24.06 5.86 -26.79
N ALA A 398 23.06 6.73 -26.94
CA ALA A 398 22.79 7.42 -28.19
C ALA A 398 23.08 8.93 -28.11
N LEU A 399 22.54 9.64 -27.11
CA LEU A 399 22.66 11.10 -27.06
C LEU A 399 24.00 11.60 -26.52
N LEU A 400 24.55 10.95 -25.50
CA LEU A 400 25.84 11.33 -24.93
C LEU A 400 27.01 11.21 -25.94
N PRO A 401 27.15 10.13 -26.74
CA PRO A 401 28.15 10.08 -27.81
C PRO A 401 27.96 11.21 -28.83
N ARG A 402 26.73 11.50 -29.26
CA ARG A 402 26.44 12.61 -30.19
C ARG A 402 26.87 13.98 -29.64
N LEU A 403 26.71 14.20 -28.34
CA LEU A 403 27.18 15.42 -27.68
C LEU A 403 28.72 15.51 -27.67
N ARG A 404 29.41 14.39 -27.44
CA ARG A 404 30.88 14.31 -27.45
C ARG A 404 31.47 14.51 -28.84
N ASP A 405 30.83 13.92 -29.86
CA ASP A 405 31.30 13.96 -31.25
C ASP A 405 30.96 15.27 -31.97
N ALA A 406 30.04 16.08 -31.41
CA ALA A 406 29.70 17.37 -31.98
C ALA A 406 30.88 18.35 -31.91
N VAL A 407 31.44 18.74 -33.06
CA VAL A 407 32.56 19.69 -33.15
C VAL A 407 32.09 21.15 -33.15
N LYS A 408 30.93 21.43 -33.78
CA LYS A 408 30.41 22.80 -33.91
C LYS A 408 29.63 23.22 -32.66
N ARG A 409 29.85 24.46 -32.18
CA ARG A 409 29.13 25.05 -31.03
C ARG A 409 27.60 24.96 -31.13
N ARG A 410 27.03 25.17 -32.32
CA ARG A 410 25.57 25.04 -32.55
C ARG A 410 25.09 23.60 -32.36
N GLY A 411 25.78 22.63 -32.98
CA GLY A 411 25.46 21.21 -32.82
C GLY A 411 25.59 20.70 -31.38
N ARG A 412 26.57 21.21 -30.62
CA ARG A 412 26.71 20.91 -29.18
C ARG A 412 25.53 21.44 -28.36
N ARG A 413 25.09 22.67 -28.62
CA ARG A 413 23.94 23.27 -27.95
C ARG A 413 22.65 22.50 -28.25
N ASP A 414 22.43 22.11 -29.50
CA ASP A 414 21.25 21.35 -29.90
C ASP A 414 21.24 19.95 -29.26
N ALA A 415 22.39 19.26 -29.26
CA ALA A 415 22.55 17.96 -28.60
C ALA A 415 22.36 18.05 -27.07
N ALA A 416 22.91 19.10 -26.44
CA ALA A 416 22.73 19.34 -25.00
C ALA A 416 21.27 19.67 -24.66
N ALA A 417 20.59 20.48 -25.47
CA ALA A 417 19.18 20.81 -25.27
C ALA A 417 18.29 19.57 -25.39
N LEU A 418 18.56 18.69 -26.36
CA LEU A 418 17.87 17.41 -26.49
C LEU A 418 18.10 16.52 -25.26
N LEU A 419 19.35 16.42 -24.79
CA LEU A 419 19.70 15.64 -23.60
C LEU A 419 19.03 16.20 -22.34
N VAL A 420 18.92 17.52 -22.18
CA VAL A 420 18.16 18.14 -21.08
C VAL A 420 16.68 17.77 -21.18
N ARG A 421 16.06 17.88 -22.37
CA ARG A 421 14.64 17.54 -22.55
C ARG A 421 14.34 16.09 -22.21
N THR A 422 15.18 15.15 -22.64
CA THR A 422 15.00 13.73 -22.32
C THR A 422 15.29 13.42 -20.86
N THR A 423 16.24 14.14 -20.23
CA THR A 423 16.50 14.04 -18.78
C THR A 423 15.30 14.55 -17.97
N VAL A 424 14.66 15.64 -18.39
CA VAL A 424 13.44 16.16 -17.78
C VAL A 424 12.27 15.18 -17.97
N ALA A 425 12.14 14.57 -19.15
CA ALA A 425 11.15 13.53 -19.38
C ALA A 425 11.37 12.31 -18.48
N GLU A 426 12.63 11.87 -18.30
CA GLU A 426 12.99 10.79 -17.36
C GLU A 426 12.59 11.15 -15.92
N ALA A 427 12.90 12.37 -15.48
CA ALA A 427 12.49 12.85 -14.15
C ALA A 427 10.96 12.89 -13.99
N ALA A 428 10.21 13.29 -15.02
CA ALA A 428 8.74 13.28 -15.00
C ALA A 428 8.19 11.85 -14.87
N VAL A 429 8.80 10.86 -15.53
CA VAL A 429 8.43 9.44 -15.34
C VAL A 429 8.70 9.00 -13.90
N LEU A 430 9.80 9.44 -13.28
CA LEU A 430 10.05 9.14 -11.85
C LEU A 430 9.00 9.77 -10.92
N LEU A 431 8.47 10.95 -11.25
CA LEU A 431 7.36 11.54 -10.50
C LEU A 431 6.10 10.68 -10.58
N VAL A 432 5.82 10.07 -11.74
CA VAL A 432 4.73 9.10 -11.92
C VAL A 432 5.01 7.82 -11.12
N VAL A 433 6.24 7.29 -11.13
CA VAL A 433 6.65 6.15 -10.31
C VAL A 433 6.42 6.42 -8.82
N LEU A 434 6.75 7.63 -8.35
CA LEU A 434 6.48 8.04 -6.97
C LEU A 434 4.99 8.15 -6.68
N LEU A 435 4.18 8.64 -7.63
CA LEU A 435 2.72 8.71 -7.46
C LEU A 435 2.13 7.30 -7.33
N LEU A 436 2.50 6.40 -8.22
CA LEU A 436 2.11 4.99 -8.15
C LEU A 436 2.58 4.33 -6.85
N THR A 437 3.74 4.72 -6.34
CA THR A 437 4.23 4.25 -5.02
C THR A 437 3.34 4.76 -3.89
N GLY A 438 2.92 6.03 -3.90
CA GLY A 438 1.97 6.54 -2.92
C GLY A 438 0.64 5.78 -2.94
N LEU A 439 0.10 5.52 -4.14
CA LEU A 439 -1.12 4.73 -4.31
C LEU A 439 -0.98 3.27 -3.83
N LEU A 440 0.22 2.67 -3.95
CA LEU A 440 0.50 1.33 -3.43
C LEU A 440 0.59 1.33 -1.90
N VAL A 441 1.17 2.37 -1.30
CA VAL A 441 1.30 2.48 0.15
C VAL A 441 -0.08 2.61 0.79
N ASP A 442 -1.02 3.30 0.15
CA ASP A 442 -2.35 3.56 0.69
C ASP A 442 -3.38 2.44 0.36
N ARG A 443 -2.95 1.30 -0.19
CA ARG A 443 -3.81 0.15 -0.58
C ARG A 443 -3.36 -1.12 0.13
N SER A 444 -4.31 -1.88 0.69
CA SER A 444 -4.02 -3.22 1.21
C SER A 444 -3.65 -4.18 0.07
N PRO A 445 -2.60 -5.01 0.22
CA PRO A 445 -2.16 -5.98 -0.79
C PRO A 445 -3.06 -7.21 -0.90
N GLU A 446 -3.95 -7.45 0.06
CA GLU A 446 -4.92 -8.53 0.03
C GLU A 446 -6.16 -8.16 -0.81
N PRO A 447 -6.81 -9.13 -1.49
CA PRO A 447 -8.14 -8.93 -2.06
C PRO A 447 -9.04 -8.36 -0.96
N GLY A 448 -9.65 -7.21 -1.23
CA GLY A 448 -10.27 -6.33 -0.25
C GLY A 448 -10.80 -7.06 0.97
N GLY A 449 -10.26 -6.71 2.14
CA GLY A 449 -10.70 -7.24 3.42
C GLY A 449 -12.21 -7.29 3.41
N SER A 450 -12.72 -8.50 3.60
CA SER A 450 -14.07 -8.74 4.02
C SER A 450 -14.32 -7.89 5.26
N THR A 451 -14.84 -6.68 5.05
CA THR A 451 -15.93 -6.23 5.89
C THR A 451 -16.97 -7.32 5.72
N ALA A 452 -17.01 -8.26 6.66
CA ALA A 452 -18.23 -8.98 6.93
C ALA A 452 -19.30 -7.88 6.99
N PRO A 453 -20.25 -7.80 6.03
CA PRO A 453 -21.33 -6.84 6.15
C PRO A 453 -21.94 -7.06 7.54
N ALA A 454 -22.12 -5.96 8.29
CA ALA A 454 -22.66 -6.01 9.64
C ALA A 454 -23.85 -6.96 9.66
N ALA A 455 -23.68 -8.11 10.31
CA ALA A 455 -24.65 -9.18 10.32
C ALA A 455 -25.87 -8.67 11.10
N ARG A 456 -26.87 -8.17 10.38
CA ARG A 456 -28.23 -8.12 10.90
C ARG A 456 -28.68 -9.56 11.04
N ALA A 457 -29.44 -9.84 12.09
CA ALA A 457 -29.93 -11.18 12.46
C ALA A 457 -30.18 -12.07 11.23
N GLN A 458 -29.25 -13.00 11.00
CA GLN A 458 -29.33 -13.91 9.86
C GLN A 458 -30.46 -14.90 10.13
N GLU A 459 -31.45 -14.90 9.23
CA GLU A 459 -32.31 -16.06 9.02
C GLU A 459 -31.43 -17.32 8.86
N PRO A 460 -31.75 -18.45 9.50
CA PRO A 460 -30.88 -19.62 9.54
C PRO A 460 -30.56 -20.10 8.12
N ALA A 461 -29.26 -20.18 7.81
CA ALA A 461 -28.78 -20.71 6.55
C ALA A 461 -29.33 -22.13 6.32
N ARG A 462 -29.79 -22.42 5.10
CA ARG A 462 -30.33 -23.74 4.76
C ARG A 462 -29.27 -24.56 4.03
N SER A 463 -29.05 -25.80 4.48
CA SER A 463 -28.02 -26.68 3.92
C SER A 463 -28.56 -27.68 2.90
N VAL A 464 -27.82 -27.90 1.81
CA VAL A 464 -28.09 -28.92 0.78
C VAL A 464 -26.85 -29.74 0.48
N TRP A 465 -27.06 -31.03 0.19
CA TRP A 465 -26.00 -31.96 -0.19
C TRP A 465 -25.86 -32.07 -1.72
N LEU A 466 -24.68 -31.73 -2.22
CA LEU A 466 -24.32 -31.69 -3.64
C LEU A 466 -23.12 -32.61 -3.90
N GLY A 467 -23.39 -33.92 -4.03
CA GLY A 467 -22.37 -34.89 -4.47
C GLY A 467 -21.17 -35.03 -3.54
N GLY A 468 -21.40 -34.93 -2.22
CA GLY A 468 -20.36 -35.04 -1.18
C GLY A 468 -19.93 -33.69 -0.59
N ILE A 469 -20.36 -32.57 -1.20
CA ILE A 469 -20.16 -31.21 -0.68
C ILE A 469 -21.46 -30.72 -0.07
N VAL A 470 -21.38 -30.14 1.14
CA VAL A 470 -22.48 -29.44 1.80
C VAL A 470 -22.44 -27.99 1.34
N ALA A 471 -23.54 -27.50 0.77
CA ALA A 471 -23.71 -26.08 0.45
C ALA A 471 -24.75 -25.47 1.40
N GLU A 472 -24.30 -24.51 2.21
CA GLU A 472 -25.16 -23.67 3.04
C GLU A 472 -25.54 -22.42 2.25
N VAL A 473 -26.85 -22.15 2.15
CA VAL A 473 -27.40 -21.02 1.41
C VAL A 473 -28.04 -20.05 2.38
N ALA A 474 -27.58 -18.81 2.36
CA ALA A 474 -28.11 -17.71 3.18
C ALA A 474 -28.59 -16.56 2.29
N PHE A 475 -29.66 -15.89 2.70
CA PHE A 475 -30.21 -14.70 2.07
C PHE A 475 -30.24 -13.57 3.10
N ASP A 476 -29.69 -12.41 2.75
CA ASP A 476 -29.59 -11.27 3.67
C ASP A 476 -29.91 -9.93 2.99
N PRO A 477 -31.04 -9.27 3.34
CA PRO A 477 -32.16 -9.79 4.14
C PRO A 477 -33.03 -10.75 3.30
N LEU A 478 -33.66 -11.75 3.90
CA LEU A 478 -34.73 -12.53 3.24
C LEU A 478 -36.04 -11.72 3.27
N ALA A 479 -36.15 -10.72 2.40
CA ALA A 479 -37.31 -9.83 2.31
C ALA A 479 -37.56 -9.35 0.87
N VAL A 480 -38.75 -8.80 0.61
CA VAL A 480 -39.05 -8.14 -0.66
C VAL A 480 -38.09 -6.95 -0.88
N GLY A 481 -37.38 -6.96 -2.00
CA GLY A 481 -36.36 -5.97 -2.33
C GLY A 481 -35.01 -6.58 -2.69
N THR A 482 -33.95 -5.79 -2.60
CA THR A 482 -32.59 -6.26 -2.85
C THR A 482 -32.15 -7.18 -1.70
N THR A 483 -31.69 -8.37 -2.05
CA THR A 483 -31.14 -9.37 -1.13
C THR A 483 -29.80 -9.89 -1.65
N THR A 484 -28.90 -10.20 -0.73
CA THR A 484 -27.62 -10.85 -1.06
C THR A 484 -27.75 -12.33 -0.78
N VAL A 485 -27.49 -13.17 -1.78
CA VAL A 485 -27.37 -14.62 -1.58
C VAL A 485 -25.91 -15.00 -1.36
N THR A 486 -25.65 -15.81 -0.34
CA THR A 486 -24.32 -16.36 -0.04
C THR A 486 -24.39 -17.89 0.01
N LEU A 487 -23.48 -18.55 -0.70
CA LEU A 487 -23.28 -19.99 -0.67
C LEU A 487 -21.94 -20.29 0.00
N THR A 488 -21.97 -21.06 1.07
CA THR A 488 -20.77 -21.59 1.76
C THR A 488 -20.70 -23.09 1.51
N MET A 489 -19.59 -23.55 0.92
CA MET A 489 -19.40 -24.92 0.47
C MET A 489 -18.29 -25.61 1.27
N THR A 490 -18.64 -26.70 1.94
CA THR A 490 -17.72 -27.48 2.78
C THR A 490 -17.81 -28.97 2.48
N ASP A 491 -16.72 -29.69 2.72
CA ASP A 491 -16.74 -31.14 2.76
C ASP A 491 -17.39 -31.64 4.08
N PRO A 492 -17.61 -32.95 4.24
CA PRO A 492 -18.21 -33.50 5.47
C PRO A 492 -17.37 -33.27 6.74
N ASP A 493 -16.10 -32.92 6.60
CA ASP A 493 -15.17 -32.64 7.69
C ASP A 493 -15.12 -31.13 8.02
N GLY A 494 -15.92 -30.30 7.32
CA GLY A 494 -16.03 -28.86 7.53
C GLY A 494 -14.95 -28.03 6.83
N VAL A 495 -14.15 -28.63 5.95
CA VAL A 495 -13.12 -27.94 5.19
C VAL A 495 -13.73 -27.31 3.93
N PRO A 496 -13.36 -26.08 3.55
CA PRO A 496 -13.86 -25.48 2.32
C PRO A 496 -13.64 -26.36 1.09
N ALA A 497 -14.71 -26.59 0.33
CA ALA A 497 -14.72 -27.49 -0.82
C ALA A 497 -15.23 -26.78 -2.08
N GLU A 498 -14.70 -27.19 -3.22
CA GLU A 498 -15.01 -26.60 -4.52
C GLU A 498 -15.48 -27.67 -5.51
N GLY A 499 -16.37 -27.30 -6.43
CA GLY A 499 -16.75 -28.15 -7.54
C GLY A 499 -15.73 -28.11 -8.70
N PHE A 500 -15.99 -28.92 -9.72
CA PHE A 500 -15.33 -28.83 -11.02
C PHE A 500 -15.63 -27.51 -11.74
N ALA A 501 -16.75 -26.86 -11.43
CA ALA A 501 -17.09 -25.50 -11.84
C ALA A 501 -17.79 -24.75 -10.71
N ALA A 502 -17.88 -23.43 -10.84
CA ALA A 502 -18.61 -22.58 -9.90
C ALA A 502 -20.07 -23.06 -9.73
N PRO A 503 -20.62 -22.96 -8.50
CA PRO A 503 -22.01 -23.29 -8.24
C PRO A 503 -22.94 -22.35 -9.01
N ARG A 504 -24.16 -22.81 -9.27
CA ARG A 504 -25.24 -21.99 -9.81
C ARG A 504 -26.43 -22.05 -8.88
N ILE A 505 -27.10 -20.92 -8.74
CA ILE A 505 -28.38 -20.84 -8.04
C ILE A 505 -29.40 -20.14 -8.94
N SER A 506 -30.60 -20.70 -9.04
CA SER A 506 -31.74 -20.05 -9.68
C SER A 506 -32.90 -19.90 -8.72
N LEU A 507 -33.70 -18.84 -8.90
CA LEU A 507 -34.82 -18.50 -8.01
C LEU A 507 -36.12 -18.43 -8.80
N SER A 508 -37.16 -19.07 -8.29
CA SER A 508 -38.49 -19.04 -8.90
C SER A 508 -39.61 -19.15 -7.86
N THR A 509 -40.80 -18.67 -8.19
CA THR A 509 -42.06 -18.97 -7.51
C THR A 509 -42.98 -19.72 -8.48
N ALA A 510 -44.19 -20.06 -8.04
CA ALA A 510 -45.20 -20.65 -8.92
C ALA A 510 -45.57 -19.75 -10.12
N ASP A 511 -45.46 -18.43 -9.97
CA ASP A 511 -45.93 -17.43 -10.94
C ASP A 511 -44.80 -16.62 -11.60
N LEU A 512 -43.55 -16.74 -11.12
CA LEU A 512 -42.42 -15.91 -11.56
C LEU A 512 -41.08 -16.66 -11.51
N ASP A 513 -40.33 -16.66 -12.61
CA ASP A 513 -38.97 -17.24 -12.70
C ASP A 513 -37.92 -16.13 -12.89
N LEU A 514 -36.99 -15.99 -11.94
CA LEU A 514 -35.89 -15.02 -12.01
C LEU A 514 -34.65 -15.58 -12.72
N GLY A 515 -34.59 -16.89 -12.96
CA GLY A 515 -33.45 -17.54 -13.58
C GLY A 515 -32.20 -17.57 -12.69
N GLU A 516 -31.03 -17.73 -13.32
CA GLU A 516 -29.73 -17.88 -12.64
C GLU A 516 -29.25 -16.56 -12.03
N VAL A 517 -28.91 -16.56 -10.74
CA VAL A 517 -28.27 -15.45 -10.05
C VAL A 517 -26.77 -15.46 -10.35
N ALA A 518 -26.23 -14.31 -10.73
CA ALA A 518 -24.80 -14.17 -11.00
C ALA A 518 -24.01 -14.21 -9.70
N LEU A 519 -23.27 -15.31 -9.48
CA LEU A 519 -22.42 -15.51 -8.31
C LEU A 519 -20.97 -15.12 -8.59
N ARG A 520 -20.31 -14.52 -7.60
CA ARG A 520 -18.85 -14.26 -7.56
C ARG A 520 -18.22 -14.99 -6.39
N ASN A 521 -17.05 -15.58 -6.60
CA ASN A 521 -16.25 -16.19 -5.53
C ASN A 521 -15.62 -15.09 -4.67
N ILE A 522 -15.75 -15.20 -3.35
CA ILE A 522 -15.19 -14.24 -2.37
C ILE A 522 -14.25 -14.90 -1.36
N GLY A 523 -14.05 -16.22 -1.46
CA GLY A 523 -13.19 -17.01 -0.59
C GLY A 523 -13.25 -18.49 -0.96
N PRO A 524 -12.35 -19.32 -0.42
CA PRO A 524 -12.40 -20.77 -0.62
C PRO A 524 -13.79 -21.31 -0.24
N GLY A 525 -14.51 -21.91 -1.19
CA GLY A 525 -15.86 -22.45 -0.98
C GLY A 525 -16.95 -21.39 -0.77
N ILE A 526 -16.68 -20.09 -0.89
CA ILE A 526 -17.66 -19.03 -0.61
C ILE A 526 -17.99 -18.24 -1.87
N TYR A 527 -19.28 -18.21 -2.21
CA TYR A 527 -19.83 -17.52 -3.38
C TYR A 527 -20.94 -16.57 -2.96
N THR A 528 -21.01 -15.37 -3.56
CA THR A 528 -22.07 -14.40 -3.25
C THR A 528 -22.64 -13.75 -4.51
N GLY A 529 -23.89 -13.31 -4.48
CA GLY A 529 -24.53 -12.59 -5.58
C GLY A 529 -25.72 -11.75 -5.10
N ASP A 530 -25.97 -10.64 -5.80
CA ASP A 530 -27.10 -9.75 -5.50
C ASP A 530 -28.31 -10.13 -6.37
N VAL A 531 -29.50 -10.18 -5.78
CA VAL A 531 -30.76 -10.41 -6.50
C VAL A 531 -31.87 -9.55 -5.90
N VAL A 532 -32.88 -9.23 -6.70
CA VAL A 532 -34.06 -8.49 -6.25
C VAL A 532 -35.24 -9.44 -6.21
N LEU A 533 -35.81 -9.65 -5.03
CA LEU A 533 -37.05 -10.41 -4.82
C LEU A 533 -38.24 -9.46 -4.94
N PRO A 534 -39.04 -9.51 -6.03
CA PRO A 534 -40.08 -8.52 -6.27
C PRO A 534 -41.37 -8.74 -5.48
N THR A 535 -41.56 -9.92 -4.88
CA THR A 535 -42.78 -10.31 -4.17
C THR A 535 -42.46 -11.19 -2.97
N GLY A 536 -43.27 -11.07 -1.92
CA GLY A 536 -43.26 -12.01 -0.79
C GLY A 536 -43.96 -13.33 -1.16
N GLY A 537 -43.89 -14.32 -0.27
CA GLY A 537 -44.43 -15.67 -0.44
C GLY A 537 -43.34 -16.74 -0.62
N THR A 538 -43.75 -17.95 -1.02
CA THR A 538 -42.86 -19.10 -1.14
C THR A 538 -42.03 -19.05 -2.43
N TRP A 539 -40.71 -19.05 -2.26
CA TRP A 539 -39.71 -19.10 -3.33
C TRP A 539 -38.98 -20.45 -3.30
N GLU A 540 -38.74 -21.01 -4.49
CA GLU A 540 -37.86 -22.14 -4.71
C GLU A 540 -36.48 -21.64 -5.17
N ALA A 541 -35.45 -22.01 -4.41
CA ALA A 541 -34.05 -21.82 -4.76
C ALA A 541 -33.43 -23.13 -5.20
N GLN A 542 -33.11 -23.23 -6.49
CA GLN A 542 -32.47 -24.41 -7.05
C GLN A 542 -30.96 -24.20 -7.15
N VAL A 543 -30.21 -24.97 -6.36
CA VAL A 543 -28.76 -24.95 -6.30
C VAL A 543 -28.21 -26.13 -7.09
N SER A 544 -27.24 -25.87 -7.96
CA SER A 544 -26.51 -26.91 -8.68
C SER A 544 -25.02 -26.71 -8.56
N LEU A 545 -24.30 -27.82 -8.50
CA LEU A 545 -22.85 -27.82 -8.46
C LEU A 545 -22.33 -28.93 -9.35
N ARG A 546 -21.49 -28.58 -10.31
CA ARG A 546 -20.80 -29.56 -11.13
C ARG A 546 -19.64 -30.13 -10.34
N THR A 547 -19.76 -31.37 -9.86
CA THR A 547 -18.74 -32.03 -9.03
C THR A 547 -17.68 -32.77 -9.86
N THR A 548 -18.02 -33.17 -11.08
CA THR A 548 -17.08 -33.78 -12.05
C THR A 548 -17.36 -33.30 -13.48
N GLU A 549 -16.60 -33.75 -14.47
CA GLU A 549 -16.91 -33.47 -15.88
C GLU A 549 -18.33 -33.97 -16.26
N PHE A 550 -18.90 -34.96 -15.58
CA PHE A 550 -20.19 -35.57 -15.94
C PHE A 550 -21.27 -35.40 -14.87
N ASP A 551 -20.92 -35.13 -13.61
CA ASP A 551 -21.86 -35.04 -12.50
C ASP A 551 -22.20 -33.59 -12.15
N ASN A 552 -23.49 -33.28 -12.09
CA ASN A 552 -24.03 -31.98 -11.68
C ASN A 552 -25.26 -32.18 -10.78
N PRO A 553 -25.09 -32.58 -9.51
CA PRO A 553 -26.18 -32.64 -8.54
C PRO A 553 -26.93 -31.30 -8.45
N VAL A 554 -28.26 -31.39 -8.40
CA VAL A 554 -29.17 -30.25 -8.26
C VAL A 554 -30.08 -30.50 -7.07
N LYS A 555 -30.27 -29.48 -6.22
CA LYS A 555 -31.16 -29.51 -5.05
C LYS A 555 -32.00 -28.26 -5.00
N THR A 556 -33.24 -28.40 -4.56
CA THR A 556 -34.18 -27.29 -4.40
C THR A 556 -34.43 -27.05 -2.91
N LEU A 557 -34.42 -25.78 -2.54
CA LEU A 557 -34.75 -25.26 -1.22
C LEU A 557 -36.02 -24.42 -1.32
N GLU A 558 -36.94 -24.58 -0.39
CA GLU A 558 -38.06 -23.65 -0.24
C GLU A 558 -37.70 -22.56 0.78
N LEU A 559 -38.04 -21.32 0.44
CA LEU A 559 -37.78 -20.10 1.22
C LEU A 559 -39.11 -19.36 1.36
N GLU A 560 -39.43 -18.89 2.56
CA GLU A 560 -40.63 -18.08 2.79
C GLU A 560 -40.19 -16.61 2.93
N VAL A 561 -40.56 -15.77 1.96
CA VAL A 561 -40.19 -14.34 1.97
C VAL A 561 -41.34 -13.54 2.60
N PRO A 562 -41.12 -12.78 3.70
CA PRO A 562 -42.14 -12.03 4.41
C PRO A 562 -42.87 -10.94 3.60
#